data_AF-A0A7J4GST2-F1
#
_entry.id   AF-A0A7J4GST2-F1
#
_cell.length_a   1.000
_cell.length_b   1.000
_cell.length_c   1.000
_cell.angle_alpha   90.00
_cell.angle_beta   90.00
_cell.angle_gamma   90.00
#
_symmetry.space_group_name_H-M   'P 1'
#
loop_
_entity.id
_entity.type
_entity.pdbx_description
1 polymer ?
#
loop_
_entity_poly.entity_id
_entity_poly.type
_entity_poly.pdbx_seq_one_letter_code
_entity_poly.pdbx_strand_id
1 'polypeptide(L)'
;MWICQEDKDILIDNKYIRERKEFFVVLTVIISIFLLYGILYAVNDWTWTNTSASGFCEKVQDSWIREPTNTISNFAFIFVGLYILWLAKDDSTDGHPSMSNRSWFLIMYAISCTAVGVGSFAMHGFNTGWGGWLDLTGMMMYITIPVFYNFSRFLRWNEKEFCMYYLGTNILLSILDWQYNIGIFVWGLSIGIWLSQETAIKYQNQPIIIFLVPTLIVFTLFFNANKDSTPIDFVIQEYEAIILWALLALFLHKIDEIKLERTHTPYFWAGFGSYLIATIIWEPSRTDGPLCDPDSLLQGHALWHLLGAVAMWCFYKYFRTESDNY
;
A
#
# COMPACT_ATOMS: atom_id res chain seq x y z
N MET A 1 18.68 59.43 3.43
CA MET A 1 19.26 58.31 2.66
C MET A 1 18.63 57.05 3.22
N TRP A 2 17.60 56.55 2.55
CA TRP A 2 16.89 55.34 2.94
C TRP A 2 17.82 54.17 2.64
N ILE A 3 18.37 53.56 3.69
CA ILE A 3 19.11 52.31 3.55
C ILE A 3 18.04 51.24 3.30
N CYS A 4 18.00 50.74 2.07
CA CYS A 4 17.26 49.52 1.72
C CYS A 4 17.77 48.40 2.64
N GLN A 5 16.93 48.01 3.59
CA GLN A 5 17.09 46.78 4.32
C GLN A 5 16.73 45.67 3.32
N GLU A 6 17.74 45.05 2.73
CA GLU A 6 17.56 43.81 1.97
C GLU A 6 17.11 42.73 2.96
N ASP A 7 15.80 42.50 3.05
CA ASP A 7 15.27 41.24 3.57
C ASP A 7 15.74 40.13 2.62
N LYS A 8 16.85 39.49 3.00
CA LYS A 8 17.22 38.19 2.45
C LYS A 8 16.34 37.13 3.10
N ASP A 9 15.09 37.11 2.70
CA ASP A 9 14.17 35.99 2.95
C ASP A 9 14.67 34.77 2.18
N ILE A 10 15.64 34.07 2.76
CA ILE A 10 16.03 32.75 2.30
C ILE A 10 14.85 31.82 2.65
N LEU A 11 13.98 31.57 1.67
CA LEU A 11 12.78 30.72 1.79
C LEU A 11 13.06 29.28 2.29
N ILE A 12 14.30 28.82 2.20
CA ILE A 12 14.73 27.48 2.64
C ILE A 12 15.96 27.64 3.54
N ASP A 13 15.73 27.76 4.85
CA ASP A 13 16.79 27.79 5.86
C ASP A 13 16.99 26.41 6.53
N ASN A 14 17.99 26.32 7.41
CA ASN A 14 18.26 25.07 8.14
C ASN A 14 17.09 24.64 9.04
N LYS A 15 16.29 25.59 9.53
CA LYS A 15 15.11 25.30 10.34
C LYS A 15 14.02 24.64 9.49
N TYR A 16 13.75 25.17 8.30
CA TYR A 16 12.81 24.65 7.32
C TYR A 16 13.13 23.21 6.94
N ILE A 17 14.41 22.92 6.65
CA ILE A 17 14.89 21.57 6.32
C ILE A 17 14.71 20.64 7.53
N ARG A 18 15.11 21.08 8.73
CA ARG A 18 15.02 20.28 9.96
C ARG A 18 13.58 19.92 10.31
N GLU A 19 12.64 20.85 10.14
CA GLU A 19 11.21 20.62 10.38
C GLU A 19 10.63 19.54 9.46
N ARG A 20 11.20 19.36 8.26
CA ARG A 20 10.77 18.38 7.24
C ARG A 20 11.84 17.34 6.94
N LYS A 21 12.68 16.98 7.91
CA LYS A 21 13.84 16.10 7.70
C LYS A 21 13.46 14.79 7.00
N GLU A 22 12.34 14.17 7.38
CA GLU A 22 11.90 12.87 6.86
C GLU A 22 11.51 12.98 5.39
N PHE A 23 10.79 14.06 5.01
CA PHE A 23 10.49 14.36 3.62
C PHE A 23 11.76 14.47 2.78
N PHE A 24 12.74 15.27 3.21
CA PHE A 24 13.97 15.48 2.45
C PHE A 24 14.83 14.22 2.36
N VAL A 25 14.89 13.42 3.43
CA VAL A 25 15.59 12.13 3.43
C VAL A 25 14.95 11.18 2.43
N VAL A 26 13.63 10.99 2.50
CA VAL A 26 12.91 10.07 1.59
C VAL A 26 12.97 10.57 0.15
N LEU A 27 12.81 11.87 -0.10
CA LEU A 27 12.97 12.45 -1.43
C LEU A 27 14.38 12.20 -2.00
N THR A 28 15.43 12.39 -1.19
CA THR A 28 16.81 12.14 -1.62
C THR A 28 17.04 10.68 -1.96
N VAL A 29 16.49 9.76 -1.15
CA VAL A 29 16.55 8.31 -1.42
C VAL A 29 15.85 7.98 -2.73
N ILE A 30 14.65 8.51 -2.96
CA ILE A 30 13.88 8.29 -4.18
C ILE A 30 14.63 8.81 -5.42
N ILE A 31 15.17 10.03 -5.35
CA ILE A 31 16.01 10.60 -6.43
C ILE A 31 17.21 9.70 -6.69
N SER A 32 17.88 9.21 -5.64
CA SER A 32 19.03 8.31 -5.78
C SER A 32 18.64 6.99 -6.45
N ILE A 33 17.48 6.43 -6.12
CA ILE A 33 16.95 5.21 -6.77
C ILE A 33 16.63 5.48 -8.24
N PHE A 34 15.99 6.61 -8.58
CA PHE A 34 15.71 6.95 -9.97
C PHE A 34 16.97 7.23 -10.79
N LEU A 35 18.00 7.84 -10.18
CA LEU A 35 19.31 7.98 -10.82
C LEU A 35 19.94 6.61 -11.06
N LEU A 36 19.86 5.68 -10.09
CA LEU A 36 20.31 4.31 -10.26
C LEU A 36 19.55 3.60 -11.38
N TYR A 37 18.23 3.74 -11.45
CA TYR A 37 17.39 3.25 -12.54
C TYR A 37 17.85 3.79 -13.90
N GLY A 38 18.12 5.09 -14.00
CA GLY A 38 18.66 5.71 -15.20
C GLY A 38 20.03 5.17 -15.59
N ILE A 39 20.93 4.95 -14.63
CA ILE A 39 22.24 4.34 -14.86
C ILE A 39 22.10 2.89 -15.33
N LEU A 40 21.30 2.08 -14.62
CA LEU A 40 21.03 0.68 -14.96
C LEU A 40 20.48 0.56 -16.39
N TYR A 41 19.59 1.48 -16.79
CA TYR A 41 19.10 1.54 -18.16
C TYR A 41 20.21 1.92 -19.15
N ALA A 42 20.99 2.96 -18.86
CA ALA A 42 22.01 3.48 -19.77
C ALA A 42 23.17 2.50 -20.01
N VAL A 43 23.50 1.68 -19.02
CA VAL A 43 24.55 0.63 -19.13
C VAL A 43 24.00 -0.70 -19.62
N ASN A 44 22.68 -0.81 -19.83
CA ASN A 44 22.08 -2.02 -20.34
C ASN A 44 22.28 -2.11 -21.86
N ASP A 45 22.86 -3.21 -22.34
CA ASP A 45 23.07 -3.49 -23.77
C ASP A 45 21.75 -3.89 -24.49
N TRP A 46 20.61 -3.30 -24.10
CA TRP A 46 19.27 -3.61 -24.58
C TRP A 46 18.85 -5.08 -24.39
N THR A 47 19.56 -5.85 -23.55
CA THR A 47 19.30 -7.28 -23.32
C THR A 47 18.06 -7.55 -22.47
N TRP A 48 17.36 -6.52 -22.01
CA TRP A 48 16.09 -6.64 -21.26
C TRP A 48 14.90 -6.89 -22.21
N THR A 49 15.14 -7.59 -23.31
CA THR A 49 14.20 -7.91 -24.39
C THR A 49 13.32 -9.13 -24.12
N ASN A 50 13.45 -9.77 -22.96
CA ASN A 50 12.50 -10.81 -22.53
C ASN A 50 11.25 -10.19 -21.91
N THR A 51 10.58 -9.31 -22.67
CA THR A 51 9.33 -8.68 -22.26
C THR A 51 8.19 -9.64 -22.51
N SER A 52 7.71 -10.29 -21.45
CA SER A 52 6.37 -10.86 -21.46
C SER A 52 5.37 -9.70 -21.48
N ALA A 53 4.38 -9.72 -22.37
CA ALA A 53 3.21 -8.86 -22.19
C ALA A 53 2.76 -9.01 -20.73
N SER A 54 2.83 -7.94 -19.93
CA SER A 54 2.81 -7.95 -18.47
C SER A 54 1.45 -8.33 -17.87
N GLY A 55 0.54 -8.90 -18.69
CA GLY A 55 -0.84 -9.14 -18.36
C GLY A 55 -1.69 -7.87 -18.25
N PHE A 56 -1.11 -6.71 -18.58
CA PHE A 56 -1.78 -5.41 -18.66
C PHE A 56 -2.08 -5.04 -20.12
N CYS A 57 -3.06 -4.18 -20.31
CA CYS A 57 -3.51 -3.80 -21.63
C CYS A 57 -2.51 -2.93 -22.41
N GLU A 58 -1.78 -2.04 -21.71
CA GLU A 58 -0.88 -1.09 -22.37
C GLU A 58 0.17 -1.80 -23.22
N LYS A 59 0.30 -1.36 -24.47
CA LYS A 59 1.29 -1.94 -25.38
C LYS A 59 2.70 -1.69 -24.87
N VAL A 60 3.45 -2.78 -24.68
CA VAL A 60 4.88 -2.72 -24.37
C VAL A 60 5.66 -2.18 -25.58
N GLN A 61 6.42 -1.10 -25.38
CA GLN A 61 7.17 -0.41 -26.43
C GLN A 61 8.67 -0.65 -26.33
N ASP A 62 9.36 -0.63 -27.48
CA ASP A 62 10.82 -0.62 -27.59
C ASP A 62 11.40 0.79 -27.38
N SER A 63 10.98 1.43 -26.29
CA SER A 63 11.39 2.77 -25.91
C SER A 63 12.11 2.77 -24.54
N TRP A 64 12.47 3.95 -24.05
CA TRP A 64 13.06 4.12 -22.71
C TRP A 64 12.13 3.70 -21.59
N ILE A 65 10.82 3.84 -21.79
CA ILE A 65 9.80 3.39 -20.85
C ILE A 65 8.94 2.36 -21.59
N ARG A 66 8.86 1.15 -21.03
CA ARG A 66 8.17 0.03 -21.68
C ARG A 66 6.66 0.24 -21.73
N GLU A 67 6.05 0.66 -20.63
CA GLU A 67 4.63 1.00 -20.53
C GLU A 67 4.46 2.45 -20.03
N PRO A 68 4.47 3.47 -20.91
CA PRO A 68 4.53 4.88 -20.51
C PRO A 68 3.46 5.33 -19.51
N THR A 69 2.20 4.96 -19.74
CA THR A 69 1.04 5.41 -18.95
C THR A 69 1.03 4.74 -17.58
N ASN A 70 1.23 3.42 -17.53
CA ASN A 70 1.32 2.65 -16.31
C ASN A 70 2.55 3.05 -15.49
N THR A 71 3.67 3.37 -16.14
CA THR A 71 4.88 3.85 -15.46
C THR A 71 4.69 5.24 -14.84
N ILE A 72 4.13 6.21 -15.58
CA ILE A 72 3.98 7.59 -15.11
C ILE A 72 2.91 7.69 -14.00
N SER A 73 1.82 6.94 -14.11
CA SER A 73 0.74 6.98 -13.11
C SER A 73 1.19 6.59 -11.70
N ASN A 74 2.29 5.84 -11.58
CA ASN A 74 2.90 5.48 -10.29
C ASN A 74 3.47 6.66 -9.49
N PHE A 75 3.72 7.80 -10.13
CA PHE A 75 4.08 9.04 -9.40
C PHE A 75 2.97 9.49 -8.44
N ALA A 76 1.72 9.06 -8.63
CA ALA A 76 0.63 9.35 -7.71
C ALA A 76 0.88 8.76 -6.31
N PHE A 77 1.36 7.52 -6.21
CA PHE A 77 1.72 6.89 -4.93
C PHE A 77 2.90 7.59 -4.25
N ILE A 78 3.92 7.92 -5.04
CA ILE A 78 5.10 8.65 -4.58
C ILE A 78 4.70 10.02 -4.03
N PHE A 79 3.84 10.74 -4.76
CA PHE A 79 3.29 12.01 -4.34
C PHE A 79 2.55 11.90 -3.02
N VAL A 80 1.67 10.91 -2.84
CA VAL A 80 0.93 10.71 -1.59
C VAL A 80 1.88 10.50 -0.42
N GLY A 81 2.85 9.59 -0.54
CA GLY A 81 3.81 9.34 0.54
C GLY A 81 4.66 10.57 0.89
N LEU A 82 5.20 11.26 -0.12
CA LEU A 82 5.95 12.50 0.09
C LEU A 82 5.06 13.60 0.69
N TYR A 83 3.82 13.73 0.26
CA TYR A 83 2.90 14.73 0.79
C TYR A 83 2.54 14.47 2.25
N ILE A 84 2.38 13.21 2.66
CA ILE A 84 2.20 12.85 4.08
C ILE A 84 3.42 13.29 4.90
N LEU A 85 4.64 12.99 4.46
CA LEU A 85 5.87 13.43 5.15
C LEU A 85 6.04 14.95 5.18
N TRP A 86 5.57 15.63 4.13
CA TRP A 86 5.58 17.08 4.09
C TRP A 86 4.69 17.70 5.18
N LEU A 87 3.52 17.11 5.41
CA LEU A 87 2.56 17.53 6.43
C LEU A 87 2.98 17.12 7.85
N ALA A 88 3.81 16.09 8.00
CA ALA A 88 4.28 15.60 9.29
C ALA A 88 5.02 16.65 10.14
N LYS A 89 5.45 17.77 9.54
CA LYS A 89 6.02 18.91 10.26
C LYS A 89 5.05 19.54 11.27
N ASP A 90 3.75 19.45 10.99
CA ASP A 90 2.69 20.06 11.79
C ASP A 90 2.16 19.09 12.86
N ASP A 91 2.64 17.85 12.86
CA ASP A 91 2.26 16.83 13.82
C ASP A 91 3.08 16.91 15.10
N SER A 92 2.40 16.73 16.23
CA SER A 92 3.04 16.73 17.54
C SER A 92 4.00 15.54 17.69
N THR A 93 5.15 15.79 18.32
CA THR A 93 6.06 14.74 18.83
C THR A 93 5.68 14.28 20.24
N ASP A 94 4.76 14.99 20.90
CA ASP A 94 4.33 14.69 22.25
C ASP A 94 3.14 13.72 22.24
N GLY A 95 3.00 12.96 23.34
CA GLY A 95 1.94 11.98 23.53
C GLY A 95 2.33 10.57 23.08
N HIS A 96 1.34 9.67 23.06
CA HIS A 96 1.55 8.29 22.63
C HIS A 96 1.68 8.22 21.10
N PRO A 97 2.76 7.63 20.54
CA PRO A 97 2.95 7.54 19.11
C PRO A 97 1.78 6.85 18.40
N SER A 98 1.27 7.48 17.33
CA SER A 98 0.17 7.01 16.49
C SER A 98 0.31 7.58 15.07
N MET A 99 -0.60 7.25 14.15
CA MET A 99 -0.67 7.89 12.83
C MET A 99 -0.99 9.40 12.88
N SER A 100 -1.43 9.93 14.02
CA SER A 100 -1.70 11.36 14.25
C SER A 100 -0.51 12.14 14.81
N ASN A 101 0.57 11.45 15.15
CA ASN A 101 1.80 12.04 15.66
C ASN A 101 2.92 11.92 14.63
N ARG A 102 3.97 12.71 14.82
CA ARG A 102 5.23 12.55 14.07
C ARG A 102 5.99 11.32 14.57
N SER A 103 5.45 10.14 14.26
CA SER A 103 5.88 8.83 14.72
C SER A 103 6.43 7.97 13.57
N TRP A 104 7.12 6.89 13.93
CA TRP A 104 7.53 5.85 12.99
C TRP A 104 6.35 5.13 12.33
N PHE A 105 5.17 5.11 12.95
CA PHE A 105 3.96 4.59 12.29
C PHE A 105 3.64 5.42 11.05
N LEU A 106 3.57 6.74 11.20
CA LEU A 106 3.31 7.68 10.10
C LEU A 106 4.42 7.62 9.05
N ILE A 107 5.69 7.61 9.49
CA ILE A 107 6.84 7.60 8.59
C ILE A 107 6.85 6.31 7.76
N MET A 108 6.62 5.15 8.37
CA MET A 108 6.58 3.86 7.65
C MET A 108 5.38 3.75 6.72
N TYR A 109 4.22 4.31 7.10
CA TYR A 109 3.07 4.43 6.20
C TYR A 109 3.42 5.22 4.93
N ALA A 110 4.06 6.38 5.11
CA ALA A 110 4.43 7.22 3.98
C ALA A 110 5.52 6.56 3.12
N ILE A 111 6.52 5.93 3.73
CA ILE A 111 7.56 5.18 3.02
C ILE A 111 6.93 4.04 2.21
N SER A 112 5.99 3.28 2.77
CA SER A 112 5.35 2.18 2.05
C SER A 112 4.54 2.67 0.84
N CYS A 113 3.86 3.83 0.95
CA CYS A 113 3.23 4.47 -0.21
C CYS A 113 4.25 4.77 -1.32
N THR A 114 5.40 5.36 -0.96
CA THR A 114 6.47 5.63 -1.94
C THR A 114 7.08 4.35 -2.51
N ALA A 115 7.19 3.29 -1.70
CA ALA A 115 7.74 2.00 -2.12
C ALA A 115 6.86 1.33 -3.19
N VAL A 116 5.53 1.39 -3.05
CA VAL A 116 4.59 0.94 -4.10
C VAL A 116 4.89 1.67 -5.41
N GLY A 117 4.93 3.00 -5.39
CA GLY A 117 5.15 3.77 -6.60
C GLY A 117 6.53 3.53 -7.24
N VAL A 118 7.60 3.44 -6.44
CA VAL A 118 8.96 3.19 -6.96
C VAL A 118 9.12 1.76 -7.51
N GLY A 119 8.52 0.76 -6.84
CA GLY A 119 8.56 -0.63 -7.30
C GLY A 119 7.74 -0.85 -8.56
N SER A 120 6.50 -0.36 -8.56
CA SER A 120 5.59 -0.46 -9.72
C SER A 120 6.11 0.32 -10.94
N PHE A 121 6.72 1.50 -10.72
CA PHE A 121 7.46 2.20 -11.77
C PHE A 121 8.53 1.30 -12.39
N ALA A 122 9.29 0.57 -11.57
CA ALA A 122 10.33 -0.33 -12.10
C ALA A 122 9.73 -1.48 -12.91
N MET A 123 8.61 -2.05 -12.46
CA MET A 123 7.93 -3.11 -13.21
C MET A 123 7.45 -2.63 -14.58
N HIS A 124 6.66 -1.56 -14.64
CA HIS A 124 6.14 -1.05 -15.92
C HIS A 124 7.20 -0.36 -16.78
N GLY A 125 8.17 0.30 -16.14
CA GLY A 125 9.20 1.05 -16.83
C GLY A 125 10.21 0.15 -17.51
N PHE A 126 10.59 -0.94 -16.85
CA PHE A 126 11.61 -1.87 -17.34
C PHE A 126 11.05 -3.18 -17.90
N ASN A 127 9.87 -3.59 -17.45
CA ASN A 127 9.20 -4.84 -17.83
C ASN A 127 10.10 -6.07 -17.62
N THR A 128 10.60 -6.23 -16.39
CA THR A 128 11.54 -7.29 -15.98
C THR A 128 11.05 -8.04 -14.75
N GLY A 129 11.53 -9.28 -14.55
CA GLY A 129 11.17 -10.08 -13.38
C GLY A 129 11.57 -9.45 -12.05
N TRP A 130 12.73 -8.78 -11.97
CA TRP A 130 13.12 -8.05 -10.75
C TRP A 130 12.26 -6.81 -10.53
N GLY A 131 11.80 -6.15 -11.60
CA GLY A 131 10.82 -5.07 -11.52
C GLY A 131 9.50 -5.57 -10.94
N GLY A 132 8.99 -6.71 -11.43
CA GLY A 132 7.80 -7.37 -10.87
C GLY A 132 7.93 -7.74 -9.39
N TRP A 133 9.09 -8.23 -8.99
CA TRP A 133 9.38 -8.48 -7.58
C TRP A 133 9.39 -7.21 -6.73
N LEU A 134 9.94 -6.09 -7.23
CA LEU A 134 9.92 -4.81 -6.51
C LEU A 134 8.50 -4.24 -6.41
N ASP A 135 7.69 -4.37 -7.45
CA ASP A 135 6.28 -3.98 -7.46
C ASP A 135 5.48 -4.73 -6.38
N LEU A 136 5.53 -6.06 -6.39
CA LEU A 136 4.88 -6.88 -5.38
C LEU A 136 5.44 -6.64 -3.97
N THR A 137 6.75 -6.43 -3.83
CA THR A 137 7.36 -6.06 -2.55
C THR A 137 6.81 -4.72 -2.04
N GLY A 138 6.71 -3.71 -2.90
CA GLY A 138 6.10 -2.43 -2.54
C GLY A 138 4.64 -2.58 -2.12
N MET A 139 3.86 -3.35 -2.87
CA MET A 139 2.47 -3.68 -2.54
C MET A 139 2.36 -4.38 -1.18
N MET A 140 3.16 -5.41 -0.91
CA MET A 140 3.20 -6.11 0.37
C MET A 140 3.58 -5.17 1.53
N MET A 141 4.58 -4.30 1.34
CA MET A 141 4.95 -3.28 2.32
C MET A 141 3.76 -2.40 2.68
N TYR A 142 3.00 -1.93 1.68
CA TYR A 142 1.85 -1.07 1.95
C TYR A 142 0.72 -1.81 2.67
N ILE A 143 0.26 -2.96 2.15
CA ILE A 143 -0.91 -3.65 2.70
C ILE A 143 -0.66 -4.24 4.10
N THR A 144 0.59 -4.52 4.45
CA THR A 144 0.95 -4.99 5.79
C THR A 144 1.00 -3.85 6.82
N ILE A 145 1.14 -2.58 6.44
CA ILE A 145 1.11 -1.45 7.39
C ILE A 145 -0.14 -1.46 8.28
N PRO A 146 -1.38 -1.49 7.76
CA PRO A 146 -2.57 -1.50 8.62
C PRO A 146 -2.61 -2.72 9.54
N VAL A 147 -2.12 -3.88 9.07
CA VAL A 147 -2.03 -5.11 9.86
C VAL A 147 -1.11 -4.95 11.08
N PHE A 148 0.12 -4.50 10.83
CA PHE A 148 1.11 -4.30 11.89
C PHE A 148 0.76 -3.11 12.79
N TYR A 149 0.16 -2.06 12.23
CA TYR A 149 -0.33 -0.93 13.01
C TYR A 149 -1.41 -1.38 13.99
N ASN A 150 -2.43 -2.10 13.54
CA ASN A 150 -3.50 -2.60 14.41
C ASN A 150 -2.97 -3.55 15.48
N PHE A 151 -2.10 -4.50 15.14
CA PHE A 151 -1.47 -5.35 16.17
C PHE A 151 -0.62 -4.55 17.14
N SER A 152 0.11 -3.53 16.69
CA SER A 152 0.84 -2.65 17.59
C SER A 152 -0.07 -1.93 18.58
N ARG A 153 -1.29 -1.55 18.16
CA ARG A 153 -2.29 -0.94 19.05
C ARG A 153 -2.83 -1.95 20.05
N PHE A 154 -3.26 -3.12 19.57
CA PHE A 154 -3.90 -4.15 20.41
C PHE A 154 -2.94 -4.78 21.41
N LEU A 155 -1.69 -5.01 20.99
CA LEU A 155 -0.64 -5.67 21.78
C LEU A 155 0.33 -4.67 22.43
N ARG A 156 0.05 -3.36 22.32
CA ARG A 156 0.81 -2.27 22.95
C ARG A 156 2.30 -2.25 22.60
N TRP A 157 2.64 -2.55 21.34
CA TRP A 157 4.01 -2.45 20.85
C TRP A 157 4.45 -0.99 20.80
N ASN A 158 5.69 -0.74 21.21
CA ASN A 158 6.32 0.56 20.97
C ASN A 158 6.81 0.69 19.51
N GLU A 159 7.24 1.88 19.12
CA GLU A 159 7.69 2.16 17.75
C GLU A 159 8.85 1.27 17.29
N LYS A 160 9.77 0.91 18.20
CA LYS A 160 10.90 0.04 17.88
C LYS A 160 10.44 -1.38 17.60
N GLU A 161 9.56 -1.92 18.43
CA GLU A 161 8.96 -3.25 18.24
C GLU A 161 8.17 -3.29 16.92
N PHE A 162 7.34 -2.29 16.67
CA PHE A 162 6.63 -2.15 15.40
C PHE A 162 7.60 -2.15 14.21
N CYS A 163 8.62 -1.30 14.20
CA CYS A 163 9.58 -1.24 13.10
C CYS A 163 10.32 -2.57 12.93
N MET A 164 10.74 -3.21 14.03
CA MET A 164 11.43 -4.51 13.98
C MET A 164 10.56 -5.60 13.37
N TYR A 165 9.31 -5.74 13.83
CA TYR A 165 8.41 -6.77 13.32
C TYR A 165 7.97 -6.46 11.88
N TYR A 166 7.60 -5.21 11.60
CA TYR A 166 7.16 -4.80 10.27
C TYR A 166 8.27 -4.95 9.21
N LEU A 167 9.47 -4.43 9.47
CA LEU A 167 10.58 -4.53 8.52
C LEU A 167 11.12 -5.95 8.43
N GLY A 168 11.25 -6.65 9.56
CA GLY A 168 11.69 -8.05 9.59
C GLY A 168 10.77 -8.97 8.80
N THR A 169 9.45 -8.82 8.98
CA THR A 169 8.47 -9.58 8.21
C THR A 169 8.48 -9.20 6.74
N ASN A 170 8.54 -7.92 6.37
CA ASN A 170 8.56 -7.53 4.96
C ASN A 170 9.84 -7.97 4.22
N ILE A 171 10.99 -8.01 4.90
CA ILE A 171 12.22 -8.61 4.34
C ILE A 171 12.00 -10.10 4.07
N LEU A 172 11.45 -10.83 5.04
CA LEU A 172 11.15 -12.25 4.88
C LEU A 172 10.14 -12.48 3.75
N LEU A 173 9.06 -11.72 3.69
CA LEU A 173 8.03 -11.81 2.65
C LEU A 173 8.61 -11.51 1.27
N SER A 174 9.47 -10.51 1.15
CA SER A 174 10.16 -10.17 -0.11
C SER A 174 11.09 -11.30 -0.58
N ILE A 175 11.83 -11.94 0.34
CA ILE A 175 12.66 -13.12 0.01
C ILE A 175 11.80 -14.31 -0.42
N LEU A 176 10.70 -14.58 0.29
CA LEU A 176 9.79 -15.66 -0.04
C LEU A 176 9.08 -15.41 -1.37
N ASP A 177 8.71 -14.16 -1.67
CA ASP A 177 8.11 -13.80 -2.94
C ASP A 177 9.07 -14.01 -4.11
N TRP A 178 10.34 -13.59 -3.95
CA TRP A 178 11.37 -13.88 -4.95
C TRP A 178 11.49 -15.37 -5.27
N GLN A 179 11.35 -16.24 -4.27
CA GLN A 179 11.54 -17.68 -4.43
C GLN A 179 10.27 -18.43 -4.85
N TYR A 180 9.09 -17.98 -4.40
CA TYR A 180 7.84 -18.74 -4.46
C TYR A 180 6.66 -17.96 -5.05
N ASN A 181 6.83 -16.69 -5.43
CA ASN A 181 5.80 -15.81 -6.00
C ASN A 181 4.53 -15.70 -5.12
N ILE A 182 4.73 -15.50 -3.81
CA ILE A 182 3.65 -15.45 -2.82
C ILE A 182 2.96 -14.08 -2.72
N GLY A 183 3.41 -13.06 -3.45
CA GLY A 183 2.99 -11.67 -3.26
C GLY A 183 1.48 -11.44 -3.35
N ILE A 184 0.82 -12.02 -4.35
CA ILE A 184 -0.65 -11.91 -4.50
C ILE A 184 -1.39 -12.60 -3.35
N PHE A 185 -0.90 -13.77 -2.91
CA PHE A 185 -1.45 -14.47 -1.75
C PHE A 185 -1.33 -13.61 -0.48
N VAL A 186 -0.14 -13.05 -0.23
CA VAL A 186 0.12 -12.17 0.91
C VAL A 186 -0.76 -10.93 0.87
N TRP A 187 -1.00 -10.37 -0.32
CA TRP A 187 -1.90 -9.24 -0.50
C TRP A 187 -3.32 -9.54 -0.06
N GLY A 188 -3.93 -10.61 -0.59
CA GLY A 188 -5.28 -11.04 -0.21
C GLY A 188 -5.40 -11.41 1.27
N LEU A 189 -4.41 -12.14 1.77
CA LEU A 189 -4.27 -12.51 3.18
C LEU A 189 -4.25 -11.28 4.10
N SER A 190 -3.44 -10.28 3.76
CA SER A 190 -3.30 -9.07 4.58
C SER A 190 -4.58 -8.24 4.63
N ILE A 191 -5.33 -8.17 3.51
CA ILE A 191 -6.65 -7.52 3.49
C ILE A 191 -7.61 -8.22 4.45
N GLY A 192 -7.68 -9.55 4.41
CA GLY A 192 -8.55 -10.31 5.30
C GLY A 192 -8.20 -10.12 6.78
N ILE A 193 -6.89 -10.15 7.11
CA ILE A 193 -6.42 -9.86 8.48
C ILE A 193 -6.83 -8.46 8.91
N TRP A 194 -6.59 -7.46 8.05
CA TRP A 194 -6.91 -6.07 8.36
C TRP A 194 -8.41 -5.89 8.61
N LEU A 195 -9.27 -6.45 7.75
CA LEU A 195 -10.73 -6.37 7.92
C LEU A 195 -11.20 -7.06 9.20
N SER A 196 -10.62 -8.20 9.57
CA SER A 196 -10.91 -8.84 10.86
C SER A 196 -10.51 -7.95 12.04
N GLN A 197 -9.35 -7.29 11.97
CA GLN A 197 -8.90 -6.37 13.02
C GLN A 197 -9.80 -5.14 13.13
N GLU A 198 -10.15 -4.48 12.02
CA GLU A 198 -11.10 -3.34 12.04
C GLU A 198 -12.47 -3.77 12.58
N THR A 199 -12.94 -4.96 12.23
CA THR A 199 -14.21 -5.50 12.75
C THR A 199 -14.11 -5.74 14.25
N ALA A 200 -12.97 -6.24 14.74
CA ALA A 200 -12.74 -6.52 16.15
C ALA A 200 -12.73 -5.25 17.02
N ILE A 201 -12.33 -4.10 16.49
CA ILE A 201 -12.38 -2.80 17.22
C ILE A 201 -13.79 -2.53 17.78
N LYS A 202 -14.85 -2.88 17.05
CA LYS A 202 -16.24 -2.66 17.47
C LYS A 202 -16.96 -3.92 17.95
N TYR A 203 -16.60 -5.08 17.42
CA TYR A 203 -17.32 -6.35 17.61
C TYR A 203 -16.46 -7.44 18.26
N GLN A 204 -15.48 -7.08 19.09
CA GLN A 204 -14.56 -8.03 19.75
C GLN A 204 -15.26 -9.22 20.44
N ASN A 205 -16.40 -8.96 21.09
CA ASN A 205 -17.18 -9.99 21.79
C ASN A 205 -18.03 -10.88 20.87
N GLN A 206 -17.98 -10.66 19.55
CA GLN A 206 -18.77 -11.38 18.54
C GLN A 206 -17.83 -12.01 17.49
N PRO A 207 -17.06 -13.05 17.84
CA PRO A 207 -16.08 -13.67 16.94
C PRO A 207 -16.69 -14.17 15.62
N ILE A 208 -17.97 -14.55 15.63
CA ILE A 208 -18.69 -14.93 14.41
C ILE A 208 -18.74 -13.78 13.40
N ILE A 209 -18.96 -12.53 13.84
CA ILE A 209 -18.96 -11.37 12.94
C ILE A 209 -17.55 -11.14 12.38
N ILE A 210 -16.53 -11.18 13.25
CA ILE A 210 -15.11 -11.02 12.86
C ILE A 210 -14.69 -12.06 11.81
N PHE A 211 -15.17 -13.30 11.94
CA PHE A 211 -14.95 -14.38 10.99
C PHE A 211 -15.70 -14.18 9.67
N LEU A 212 -16.97 -13.77 9.73
CA LEU A 212 -17.83 -13.67 8.55
C LEU A 212 -17.41 -12.54 7.60
N VAL A 213 -16.90 -11.40 8.10
CA VAL A 213 -16.53 -10.27 7.24
C VAL A 213 -15.52 -10.65 6.15
N PRO A 214 -14.31 -11.16 6.44
CA PRO A 214 -13.36 -11.56 5.40
C PRO A 214 -13.88 -12.78 4.61
N THR A 215 -14.57 -13.73 5.27
CA THR A 215 -15.07 -14.95 4.61
C THR A 215 -16.11 -14.63 3.53
N LEU A 216 -17.03 -13.68 3.77
CA LEU A 216 -18.04 -13.25 2.80
C LEU A 216 -17.41 -12.56 1.59
N ILE A 217 -16.30 -11.85 1.78
CA ILE A 217 -15.57 -11.22 0.66
C ILE A 217 -14.92 -12.30 -0.19
N VAL A 218 -14.17 -13.23 0.41
CA VAL A 218 -13.55 -14.34 -0.33
C VAL A 218 -14.62 -15.19 -1.02
N PHE A 219 -15.73 -15.48 -0.34
CA PHE A 219 -16.89 -16.16 -0.93
C PHE A 219 -17.41 -15.42 -2.17
N THR A 220 -17.64 -14.11 -2.07
CA THR A 220 -18.14 -13.31 -3.21
C THR A 220 -17.15 -13.33 -4.38
N LEU A 221 -15.85 -13.17 -4.11
CA LEU A 221 -14.81 -13.21 -5.14
C LEU A 221 -14.70 -14.60 -5.80
N PHE A 222 -14.77 -15.66 -5.00
CA PHE A 222 -14.73 -17.04 -5.47
C PHE A 222 -15.85 -17.36 -6.47
N PHE A 223 -17.10 -17.02 -6.15
CA PHE A 223 -18.23 -17.28 -7.05
C PHE A 223 -18.27 -16.35 -8.26
N ASN A 224 -17.68 -15.15 -8.16
CA ASN A 224 -17.53 -14.27 -9.31
C ASN A 224 -16.52 -14.84 -10.31
N ALA A 225 -15.42 -15.43 -9.82
CA ALA A 225 -14.41 -16.08 -10.65
C ALA A 225 -14.85 -17.46 -11.15
N ASN A 226 -15.60 -18.22 -10.34
CA ASN A 226 -15.99 -19.61 -10.60
C ASN A 226 -17.52 -19.77 -10.61
N LYS A 227 -18.15 -19.31 -11.69
CA LYS A 227 -19.62 -19.20 -11.81
C LYS A 227 -20.37 -20.54 -11.69
N ASP A 228 -19.71 -21.64 -12.03
CA ASP A 228 -20.30 -22.99 -12.02
C ASP A 228 -20.00 -23.79 -10.75
N SER A 229 -19.25 -23.21 -9.79
CA SER A 229 -18.91 -23.88 -8.54
C SER A 229 -20.08 -23.91 -7.55
N THR A 230 -20.00 -24.79 -6.56
CA THR A 230 -20.96 -24.93 -5.46
C THR A 230 -20.38 -24.42 -4.13
N PRO A 231 -21.22 -24.20 -3.10
CA PRO A 231 -20.72 -23.86 -1.77
C PRO A 231 -19.77 -24.91 -1.15
N ILE A 232 -19.90 -26.19 -1.55
CA ILE A 232 -18.98 -27.24 -1.11
C ILE A 232 -17.61 -27.04 -1.75
N ASP A 233 -17.57 -26.66 -3.03
CA ASP A 233 -16.32 -26.39 -3.74
C ASP A 233 -15.58 -25.20 -3.11
N PHE A 234 -16.31 -24.15 -2.72
CA PHE A 234 -15.72 -23.04 -1.95
C PHE A 234 -15.06 -23.53 -0.66
N VAL A 235 -15.76 -24.34 0.14
CA VAL A 235 -15.20 -24.85 1.40
C VAL A 235 -13.97 -25.72 1.16
N ILE A 236 -13.96 -26.55 0.11
CA ILE A 236 -12.84 -27.43 -0.22
C ILE A 236 -11.64 -26.64 -0.74
N GLN A 237 -11.85 -25.62 -1.57
CA GLN A 237 -10.78 -24.86 -2.20
C GLN A 237 -10.21 -23.75 -1.30
N GLU A 238 -11.05 -23.16 -0.44
CA GLU A 238 -10.68 -22.03 0.42
C GLU A 238 -10.54 -22.44 1.90
N TYR A 239 -10.41 -23.74 2.19
CA TYR A 239 -10.37 -24.25 3.58
C TYR A 239 -9.26 -23.61 4.42
N GLU A 240 -8.10 -23.32 3.84
CA GLU A 240 -6.97 -22.68 4.53
C GLU A 240 -7.34 -21.27 5.00
N ALA A 241 -7.94 -20.47 4.12
CA ALA A 241 -8.42 -19.13 4.44
C ALA A 241 -9.53 -19.18 5.50
N ILE A 242 -10.49 -20.11 5.36
CA ILE A 242 -11.58 -20.29 6.33
C ILE A 242 -11.03 -20.63 7.72
N ILE A 243 -10.10 -21.58 7.81
CA ILE A 243 -9.47 -21.97 9.08
C ILE A 243 -8.71 -20.77 9.66
N LEU A 244 -7.96 -20.06 8.84
CA LEU A 244 -7.21 -18.89 9.29
C LEU A 244 -8.13 -17.79 9.84
N TRP A 245 -9.23 -17.48 9.16
CA TRP A 245 -10.21 -16.49 9.64
C TRP A 245 -10.85 -16.92 10.96
N ALA A 246 -11.14 -18.21 11.12
CA ALA A 246 -11.68 -18.74 12.36
C ALA A 246 -10.66 -18.61 13.52
N LEU A 247 -9.40 -18.97 13.28
CA LEU A 247 -8.32 -18.84 14.26
C LEU A 247 -8.05 -17.37 14.62
N LEU A 248 -8.03 -16.48 13.63
CA LEU A 248 -7.83 -15.04 13.85
C LEU A 248 -9.00 -14.43 14.63
N ALA A 249 -10.24 -14.77 14.31
CA ALA A 249 -11.41 -14.30 15.04
C ALA A 249 -11.40 -14.77 16.50
N LEU A 250 -11.03 -16.03 16.74
CA LEU A 250 -10.84 -16.55 18.10
C LEU A 250 -9.71 -15.85 18.84
N PHE A 251 -8.58 -15.61 18.18
CA PHE A 251 -7.46 -14.87 18.76
C PHE A 251 -7.88 -13.46 19.17
N LEU A 252 -8.48 -12.68 18.27
CA LEU A 252 -8.92 -11.30 18.54
C LEU A 252 -10.02 -11.23 19.61
N HIS A 253 -10.84 -12.27 19.74
CA HIS A 253 -11.82 -12.38 20.82
C HIS A 253 -11.18 -12.67 22.19
N LYS A 254 -10.01 -13.31 22.21
CA LYS A 254 -9.34 -13.79 23.44
C LYS A 254 -8.25 -12.87 23.97
N ILE A 255 -7.75 -11.93 23.17
CA ILE A 255 -6.83 -10.91 23.67
C ILE A 255 -7.52 -9.97 24.66
N ASP A 256 -6.72 -9.18 25.38
CA ASP A 256 -7.22 -8.14 26.27
C ASP A 256 -8.17 -7.18 25.55
N GLU A 257 -9.03 -6.51 26.32
CA GLU A 257 -10.03 -5.59 25.79
C GLU A 257 -9.39 -4.54 24.87
N ILE A 258 -9.91 -4.43 23.64
CA ILE A 258 -9.48 -3.45 22.66
C ILE A 258 -10.12 -2.10 23.02
N LYS A 259 -9.36 -1.23 23.67
CA LYS A 259 -9.80 0.14 24.03
C LYS A 259 -9.38 1.15 22.96
N LEU A 260 -9.73 0.84 21.72
CA LEU A 260 -9.43 1.66 20.56
C LEU A 260 -10.73 2.07 19.89
N GLU A 261 -10.83 3.31 19.43
CA GLU A 261 -11.95 3.77 18.62
C GLU A 261 -11.44 4.48 17.37
N ARG A 262 -12.13 4.29 16.24
CA ARG A 262 -11.90 5.04 15.01
C ARG A 262 -13.22 5.54 14.45
N THR A 263 -13.20 6.76 13.93
CA THR A 263 -14.40 7.37 13.36
C THR A 263 -14.46 7.11 11.86
N HIS A 264 -15.55 6.51 11.39
CA HIS A 264 -15.82 6.34 9.96
C HIS A 264 -16.17 7.67 9.29
N THR A 265 -15.15 8.49 9.07
CA THR A 265 -15.25 9.77 8.33
C THR A 265 -15.51 9.52 6.84
N PRO A 266 -15.87 10.56 6.04
CA PRO A 266 -15.97 10.40 4.59
C PRO A 266 -14.72 9.80 3.94
N TYR A 267 -13.53 9.98 4.53
CA TYR A 267 -12.30 9.35 4.07
C TYR A 267 -12.31 7.83 4.18
N PHE A 268 -12.96 7.25 5.21
CA PHE A 268 -13.13 5.81 5.31
C PHE A 268 -13.87 5.26 4.08
N TRP A 269 -15.04 5.83 3.79
CA TRP A 269 -15.88 5.41 2.67
C TRP A 269 -15.24 5.70 1.32
N ALA A 270 -14.60 6.85 1.16
CA ALA A 270 -13.88 7.18 -0.06
C ALA A 270 -12.68 6.26 -0.30
N GLY A 271 -11.98 5.83 0.76
CA GLY A 271 -10.87 4.89 0.66
C GLY A 271 -11.33 3.51 0.19
N PHE A 272 -12.29 2.91 0.88
CA PHE A 272 -12.86 1.62 0.48
C PHE A 272 -13.57 1.68 -0.88
N GLY A 273 -14.29 2.76 -1.17
CA GLY A 273 -14.93 2.98 -2.46
C GLY A 273 -13.92 3.07 -3.60
N SER A 274 -12.83 3.81 -3.43
CA SER A 274 -11.76 3.92 -4.44
C SER A 274 -11.09 2.56 -4.66
N TYR A 275 -10.78 1.83 -3.59
CA TYR A 275 -10.21 0.49 -3.69
C TYR A 275 -11.14 -0.51 -4.38
N LEU A 276 -12.44 -0.46 -4.08
CA LEU A 276 -13.44 -1.33 -4.69
C LEU A 276 -13.60 -1.02 -6.18
N ILE A 277 -13.70 0.27 -6.56
CA ILE A 277 -13.77 0.68 -7.96
C ILE A 277 -12.50 0.24 -8.70
N ALA A 278 -11.32 0.42 -8.09
CA ALA A 278 -10.06 -0.05 -8.67
C ALA A 278 -10.11 -1.57 -8.92
N THR A 279 -10.52 -2.35 -7.92
CA THR A 279 -10.65 -3.83 -8.04
C THR A 279 -11.62 -4.24 -9.15
N ILE A 280 -12.75 -3.55 -9.31
CA ILE A 280 -13.74 -3.83 -10.37
C ILE A 280 -13.20 -3.51 -11.76
N ILE A 281 -12.42 -2.43 -11.91
CA ILE A 281 -11.86 -2.00 -13.20
C ILE A 281 -10.68 -2.88 -13.61
N TRP A 282 -9.92 -3.41 -12.64
CA TRP A 282 -8.65 -4.10 -12.88
C TRP A 282 -8.80 -5.26 -13.87
N GLU A 283 -9.58 -6.30 -13.56
CA GLU A 283 -9.73 -7.51 -14.39
C GLU A 283 -10.23 -7.20 -15.82
N PRO A 284 -11.33 -6.45 -16.02
CA PRO A 284 -11.81 -6.11 -17.37
C PRO A 284 -10.84 -5.26 -18.20
N SER A 285 -9.88 -4.59 -17.56
CA SER A 285 -8.87 -3.74 -18.20
C SER A 285 -7.54 -4.45 -18.49
N ARG A 286 -7.43 -5.75 -18.22
CA ARG A 286 -6.25 -6.56 -18.55
C ARG A 286 -6.19 -6.86 -20.05
N THR A 287 -5.06 -7.40 -20.51
CA THR A 287 -4.89 -7.88 -21.90
C THR A 287 -6.07 -8.78 -22.29
N ASP A 288 -6.59 -8.61 -23.52
CA ASP A 288 -7.77 -9.32 -24.04
C ASP A 288 -9.10 -9.07 -23.30
N GLY A 289 -9.09 -8.19 -22.29
CA GLY A 289 -10.28 -7.76 -21.56
C GLY A 289 -11.17 -6.80 -22.35
N PRO A 290 -12.47 -6.70 -22.02
CA PRO A 290 -13.43 -5.87 -22.76
C PRO A 290 -13.18 -4.37 -22.65
N LEU A 291 -12.40 -3.91 -21.66
CA LEU A 291 -12.01 -2.51 -21.49
C LEU A 291 -10.59 -2.23 -22.00
N CYS A 292 -9.96 -3.21 -22.66
CA CYS A 292 -8.60 -3.06 -23.16
C CYS A 292 -8.55 -2.38 -24.54
N ASP A 293 -7.93 -1.21 -24.59
CA ASP A 293 -7.42 -0.57 -25.80
C ASP A 293 -5.89 -0.33 -25.64
N PRO A 294 -5.03 -1.14 -26.28
CA PRO A 294 -3.58 -1.07 -26.10
C PRO A 294 -2.95 0.24 -26.57
N ASP A 295 -3.60 0.96 -27.50
CA ASP A 295 -3.09 2.20 -28.08
C ASP A 295 -3.68 3.45 -27.38
N SER A 296 -4.60 3.27 -26.43
CA SER A 296 -5.20 4.35 -25.66
C SER A 296 -4.25 4.94 -24.61
N LEU A 297 -4.28 6.26 -24.44
CA LEU A 297 -3.62 6.93 -23.30
C LEU A 297 -4.40 6.74 -21.99
N LEU A 298 -5.67 6.33 -22.06
CA LEU A 298 -6.50 6.05 -20.90
C LEU A 298 -6.44 4.55 -20.58
N GLN A 299 -5.39 4.17 -19.85
CA GLN A 299 -5.20 2.79 -19.40
C GLN A 299 -5.97 2.53 -18.11
N GLY A 300 -6.78 1.46 -18.08
CA GLY A 300 -7.54 1.08 -16.88
C GLY A 300 -6.64 0.74 -15.69
N HIS A 301 -5.45 0.20 -15.95
CA HIS A 301 -4.45 -0.03 -14.92
C HIS A 301 -3.82 1.26 -14.38
N ALA A 302 -3.57 2.26 -15.23
CA ALA A 302 -3.17 3.59 -14.77
C ALA A 302 -4.26 4.25 -13.90
N LEU A 303 -5.55 4.06 -14.23
CA LEU A 303 -6.66 4.49 -13.37
C LEU A 303 -6.68 3.74 -12.03
N TRP A 304 -6.35 2.44 -12.04
CA TRP A 304 -6.16 1.66 -10.81
C TRP A 304 -5.06 2.27 -9.92
N HIS A 305 -3.94 2.73 -10.48
CA HIS A 305 -2.91 3.44 -9.71
C HIS A 305 -3.44 4.71 -9.04
N LEU A 306 -4.19 5.54 -9.80
CA LEU A 306 -4.74 6.79 -9.27
C LEU A 306 -5.76 6.53 -8.15
N LEU A 307 -6.66 5.58 -8.35
CA LEU A 307 -7.65 5.18 -7.32
C LEU A 307 -6.97 4.57 -6.10
N GLY A 308 -5.92 3.78 -6.30
CA GLY A 308 -5.06 3.27 -5.24
C GLY A 308 -4.46 4.41 -4.42
N ALA A 309 -3.86 5.41 -5.08
CA ALA A 309 -3.25 6.56 -4.39
C ALA A 309 -4.29 7.37 -3.59
N VAL A 310 -5.49 7.55 -4.15
CA VAL A 310 -6.63 8.14 -3.42
C VAL A 310 -6.98 7.30 -2.19
N ALA A 311 -7.04 5.97 -2.34
CA ALA A 311 -7.32 5.08 -1.22
C ALA A 311 -6.25 5.19 -0.12
N MET A 312 -4.96 5.24 -0.48
CA MET A 312 -3.86 5.44 0.47
C MET A 312 -4.03 6.76 1.23
N TRP A 313 -4.26 7.86 0.53
CA TRP A 313 -4.50 9.15 1.18
C TRP A 313 -5.70 9.11 2.13
N CYS A 314 -6.80 8.50 1.70
CA CYS A 314 -8.01 8.33 2.49
C CYS A 314 -7.78 7.47 3.75
N PHE A 315 -7.06 6.37 3.64
CA PHE A 315 -6.75 5.52 4.79
C PHE A 315 -5.81 6.20 5.77
N TYR A 316 -4.81 6.95 5.31
CA TYR A 316 -4.03 7.85 6.16
C TYR A 316 -4.92 8.78 6.98
N LYS A 317 -5.89 9.45 6.34
CA LYS A 317 -6.84 10.33 7.04
C LYS A 317 -7.74 9.56 8.01
N TYR A 318 -8.16 8.35 7.67
CA TYR A 318 -8.98 7.49 8.53
C TYR A 318 -8.22 7.04 9.79
N PHE A 319 -6.99 6.54 9.67
CA PHE A 319 -6.20 6.10 10.83
C PHE A 319 -5.93 7.23 11.83
N ARG A 320 -5.91 8.48 11.36
CA ARG A 320 -5.75 9.67 12.22
C ARG A 320 -6.97 10.04 13.05
N THR A 321 -8.10 9.37 12.82
CA THR A 321 -9.31 9.53 13.65
C THR A 321 -9.31 8.65 14.89
N GLU A 322 -8.21 7.94 15.11
CA GLU A 322 -8.02 7.04 16.24
C GLU A 322 -8.04 7.78 17.58
N SER A 323 -8.82 7.26 18.51
CA SER A 323 -8.77 7.58 19.94
C SER A 323 -8.28 6.35 20.69
N ASP A 324 -7.19 6.51 21.43
CA ASP A 324 -6.63 5.49 22.31
C ASP A 324 -7.17 5.71 23.73
N ASN A 325 -8.05 4.81 24.18
CA ASN A 325 -8.76 4.90 25.45
C ASN A 325 -8.18 3.94 26.51
N TYR A 326 -6.94 3.47 26.32
CA TYR A 326 -6.29 2.51 27.22
C TYR A 326 -5.97 3.07 28.60
#